data_AF-A0A240UE94-F1
#
_entry.id   AF-A0A240UE94-F1
#
_cell.length_a   1.000
_cell.length_b   1.000
_cell.length_c   1.000
_cell.angle_alpha   90.00
_cell.angle_beta   90.00
_cell.angle_gamma   90.00
#
_symmetry.space_group_name_H-M   'P 1'
#
loop_
_entity.id
_entity.type
_entity.pdbx_description
1 polymer ?
#
loop_
_entity_poly.entity_id
_entity_poly.type
_entity_poly.pdbx_seq_one_letter_code
_entity_poly.pdbx_strand_id
1 'polypeptide(L)'
;MKSVDDRSRSLPVALALVLLLIAYGSLFPFQWNFTAPQPFIWSGRIGLVDLVENIVLFMPLGGLLGWAGQGRPRKWAFFAAWLVASLVLASALQWLQKYLPRTPALSDVIFNMAGYALGWAAGFTARWRVGHLLHRHQGWADADRFTLVLVALWWVAELYPLIPTLDVSSVAQNVKSLWQQDLWQPRRMLTHVGMAVIGLSAVAHLARSAHLAHRARTSALVATVAVLAGKFVVVGQSPGMAVVLGIGGGWLLWRWLDSWAPGARWGATAWVALATYLLDAIWPWAWRTPPADMEWIPFASSLSTWVQSAITARAFECLCLGAILWSTVRNGALLGGMTICIAVLAFACEWTQRYLPTRTAEITSVLLAIGMGWLLSASTTARRPRKVGA
;
A
#
# COMPACT_ATOMS: atom_id res chain seq x y z
N MET A 1 4.51 -31.76 -13.18
CA MET A 1 4.53 -30.33 -13.58
C MET A 1 3.21 -29.93 -14.22
N LYS A 2 2.23 -29.51 -13.42
CA LYS A 2 1.07 -28.71 -13.87
C LYS A 2 0.80 -27.73 -12.74
N SER A 3 1.46 -26.58 -12.79
CA SER A 3 1.39 -25.58 -11.72
C SER A 3 0.81 -24.30 -12.30
N VAL A 4 -0.36 -23.95 -11.77
CA VAL A 4 -0.87 -22.59 -11.62
C VAL A 4 -1.62 -21.98 -12.81
N ASP A 5 -2.81 -22.51 -13.10
CA ASP A 5 -3.77 -21.91 -14.06
C ASP A 5 -4.93 -21.11 -13.41
N ASP A 6 -5.06 -21.09 -12.08
CA ASP A 6 -6.04 -20.21 -11.39
C ASP A 6 -5.60 -18.72 -11.36
N ARG A 7 -4.51 -18.35 -12.06
CA ARG A 7 -3.97 -16.98 -12.14
C ARG A 7 -4.70 -16.06 -13.13
N SER A 8 -5.69 -16.55 -13.88
CA SER A 8 -6.15 -15.88 -15.11
C SER A 8 -6.91 -14.56 -14.90
N ARG A 9 -7.60 -14.34 -13.77
CA ARG A 9 -8.42 -13.13 -13.56
C ARG A 9 -7.71 -11.99 -12.84
N SER A 10 -6.71 -12.26 -12.00
CA SER A 10 -6.05 -11.20 -11.21
C SER A 10 -4.98 -10.45 -12.01
N LEU A 11 -4.24 -11.13 -12.88
CA LEU A 11 -3.21 -10.48 -13.70
C LEU A 11 -3.78 -9.41 -14.65
N PRO A 12 -4.87 -9.65 -15.41
CA PRO A 12 -5.47 -8.62 -16.26
C PRO A 12 -5.93 -7.40 -15.46
N VAL A 13 -6.53 -7.61 -14.29
CA VAL A 13 -6.96 -6.49 -13.43
C VAL A 13 -5.76 -5.73 -12.89
N ALA A 14 -4.72 -6.42 -12.41
CA ALA A 14 -3.49 -5.78 -11.96
C ALA A 14 -2.82 -4.97 -13.08
N LEU A 15 -2.79 -5.52 -14.31
CA LEU A 15 -2.27 -4.83 -15.49
C LEU A 15 -3.12 -3.59 -15.81
N ALA A 16 -4.45 -3.72 -15.83
CA ALA A 16 -5.34 -2.60 -16.06
C ALA A 16 -5.15 -1.48 -15.03
N LEU A 17 -5.05 -1.82 -13.74
CA LEU A 17 -4.79 -0.86 -12.67
C LEU A 17 -3.45 -0.15 -12.82
N VAL A 18 -2.38 -0.88 -13.16
CA VAL A 18 -1.05 -0.28 -13.39
C VAL A 18 -1.06 0.61 -14.62
N LEU A 19 -1.70 0.20 -15.71
CA LEU A 19 -1.83 1.01 -16.93
C LEU A 19 -2.64 2.28 -16.66
N LEU A 20 -3.73 2.17 -15.90
CA LEU A 20 -4.52 3.32 -15.46
C LEU A 20 -3.69 4.26 -14.60
N LEU A 21 -2.88 3.74 -13.67
CA LEU A 21 -2.01 4.57 -12.83
C LEU A 21 -0.92 5.28 -13.64
N ILE A 22 -0.34 4.61 -14.63
CA ILE A 22 0.62 5.22 -15.56
C ILE A 22 -0.03 6.35 -16.35
N ALA A 23 -1.20 6.11 -16.94
CA ALA A 23 -1.94 7.14 -17.67
C ALA A 23 -2.34 8.29 -16.74
N TYR A 24 -2.82 7.97 -15.53
CA TYR A 24 -3.20 8.94 -14.52
C TYR A 24 -2.04 9.84 -14.10
N GLY A 25 -0.91 9.26 -13.69
CA GLY A 25 0.28 10.01 -13.28
C GLY A 25 0.91 10.81 -14.43
N SER A 26 0.78 10.32 -15.67
CA SER A 26 1.29 11.05 -16.85
C SER A 26 0.41 12.24 -17.26
N LEU A 27 -0.90 12.17 -16.99
CA LEU A 27 -1.87 13.17 -17.48
C LEU A 27 -2.38 14.12 -16.38
N PHE A 28 -2.09 13.83 -15.11
CA PHE A 28 -2.32 14.75 -14.01
C PHE A 28 -1.56 16.08 -14.25
N PRO A 29 -2.14 17.26 -13.97
CA PRO A 29 -3.41 17.52 -13.26
C PRO A 29 -4.66 17.62 -14.15
N PHE A 30 -4.64 17.11 -15.39
CA PHE A 30 -5.75 17.18 -16.33
C PHE A 30 -6.18 18.61 -16.72
N GLN A 31 -5.26 19.58 -16.64
CA GLN A 31 -5.47 20.96 -17.06
C GLN A 31 -5.19 21.12 -18.56
N TRP A 32 -6.14 20.69 -19.39
CA TRP A 32 -5.97 20.66 -20.83
C TRP A 32 -6.03 22.05 -21.48
N ASN A 33 -5.04 22.36 -22.31
CA ASN A 33 -4.97 23.55 -23.14
C ASN A 33 -4.73 23.16 -24.60
N PHE A 34 -5.81 23.09 -25.37
CA PHE A 34 -5.76 22.76 -26.80
C PHE A 34 -5.41 23.94 -27.70
N THR A 35 -5.46 25.18 -27.18
CA THR A 35 -5.22 26.39 -27.97
C THR A 35 -3.75 26.78 -28.00
N ALA A 36 -2.96 26.35 -27.01
CA ALA A 36 -1.53 26.61 -26.93
C ALA A 36 -0.74 25.31 -26.64
N PRO A 37 -0.55 24.43 -27.64
CA PRO A 37 0.21 23.21 -27.46
C PRO A 37 1.68 23.51 -27.17
N GLN A 38 2.24 22.83 -26.18
CA GLN A 38 3.65 22.90 -25.82
C GLN A 38 4.53 22.29 -26.92
N PRO A 39 5.74 22.84 -27.16
CA PRO A 39 6.67 22.27 -28.12
C PRO A 39 7.16 20.89 -27.67
N PHE A 40 7.26 19.96 -28.63
CA PHE A 40 7.86 18.66 -28.37
C PHE A 40 9.37 18.75 -28.53
N ILE A 41 10.11 18.52 -27.45
CA ILE A 41 11.56 18.68 -27.43
C ILE A 41 12.28 17.32 -27.49
N TRP A 42 13.49 17.32 -28.03
CA TRP A 42 14.31 16.10 -28.13
C TRP A 42 14.85 15.66 -26.76
N SER A 43 15.33 16.63 -25.97
CA SER A 43 15.81 16.40 -24.61
C SER A 43 15.20 17.44 -23.69
N GLY A 44 14.54 16.97 -22.63
CA GLY A 44 14.10 17.81 -21.52
C GLY A 44 15.25 18.28 -20.64
N ARG A 45 14.92 19.05 -19.60
CA ARG A 45 15.86 19.30 -18.51
C ARG A 45 16.18 17.95 -17.86
N ILE A 46 17.45 17.57 -17.82
CA ILE A 46 17.89 16.34 -17.16
C ILE A 46 18.06 16.65 -15.67
N GLY A 47 16.92 16.86 -14.99
CA GLY A 47 16.88 16.88 -13.54
C GLY A 47 16.89 15.45 -13.00
N LEU A 48 17.61 15.21 -11.90
CA LEU A 48 17.59 13.90 -11.22
C LEU A 48 16.15 13.49 -10.83
N VAL A 49 15.32 14.47 -10.46
CA VAL A 49 13.91 14.27 -10.11
C VAL A 49 13.09 13.83 -11.32
N ASP A 50 13.13 14.58 -12.42
CA ASP A 50 12.40 14.25 -13.67
C ASP A 50 12.80 12.87 -14.23
N LEU A 51 14.10 12.54 -14.12
CA LEU A 51 14.64 11.24 -14.49
C LEU A 51 14.02 10.12 -13.64
N VAL A 52 14.06 10.28 -12.32
CA VAL A 52 13.56 9.27 -11.38
C VAL A 52 12.05 9.09 -11.54
N GLU A 53 11.29 10.17 -11.72
CA GLU A 53 9.84 10.11 -11.92
C GLU A 53 9.45 9.25 -13.13
N ASN A 54 10.05 9.51 -14.29
CA ASN A 54 9.76 8.75 -15.51
C ASN A 54 10.17 7.27 -15.38
N ILE A 55 11.34 6.97 -14.77
CA ILE A 55 11.77 5.58 -14.52
C ILE A 55 10.80 4.87 -13.58
N VAL A 56 10.46 5.50 -12.46
CA VAL A 56 9.60 4.91 -11.42
C VAL A 56 8.19 4.68 -11.94
N LEU A 57 7.69 5.52 -12.85
CA LEU A 57 6.32 5.41 -13.37
C LEU A 57 6.08 4.10 -14.14
N PHE A 58 7.01 3.68 -14.99
CA PHE A 58 6.88 2.45 -15.79
C PHE A 58 7.46 1.19 -15.12
N MET A 59 8.22 1.35 -14.04
CA MET A 59 8.83 0.24 -13.31
C MET A 59 7.81 -0.79 -12.78
N PRO A 60 6.65 -0.42 -12.20
CA PRO A 60 5.64 -1.38 -11.75
C PRO A 60 5.09 -2.26 -12.88
N LEU A 61 4.88 -1.70 -14.08
CA LEU A 61 4.42 -2.43 -15.26
C LEU A 61 5.45 -3.48 -15.68
N GLY A 62 6.71 -3.06 -15.77
CA GLY A 62 7.83 -3.95 -16.00
C GLY A 62 7.87 -5.08 -14.97
N GLY A 63 7.82 -4.76 -13.68
CA GLY A 63 7.85 -5.72 -12.58
C GLY A 63 6.76 -6.78 -12.64
N LEU A 64 5.52 -6.35 -12.84
CA LEU A 64 4.38 -7.24 -12.96
C LEU A 64 4.52 -8.20 -14.16
N LEU A 65 4.95 -7.69 -15.30
CA LEU A 65 5.11 -8.46 -16.53
C LEU A 65 6.34 -9.38 -16.47
N GLY A 66 7.45 -8.94 -15.88
CA GLY A 66 8.63 -9.77 -15.66
C GLY A 66 8.34 -10.94 -14.73
N TRP A 67 7.56 -10.69 -13.66
CA TRP A 67 7.05 -11.75 -12.79
C TRP A 67 6.13 -12.70 -13.58
N ALA A 68 5.19 -12.19 -14.37
CA ALA A 68 4.31 -13.04 -15.17
C ALA A 68 5.05 -13.82 -16.29
N GLY A 69 6.14 -13.26 -16.82
CA GLY A 69 6.92 -13.78 -17.93
C GLY A 69 7.90 -14.88 -17.57
N GLN A 70 8.38 -14.94 -16.32
CA GLN A 70 9.47 -15.84 -15.91
C GLN A 70 9.22 -17.33 -16.20
N GLY A 71 7.96 -17.76 -16.10
CA GLY A 71 7.56 -19.16 -16.34
C GLY A 71 7.14 -19.49 -17.77
N ARG A 72 7.25 -18.56 -18.72
CA ARG A 72 6.79 -18.75 -20.10
C ARG A 72 7.90 -19.27 -21.02
N PRO A 73 7.62 -20.21 -21.95
CA PRO A 73 8.62 -20.75 -22.86
C PRO A 73 9.20 -19.68 -23.80
N ARG A 74 8.39 -18.72 -24.26
CA ARG A 74 8.79 -17.60 -25.12
C ARG A 74 8.91 -16.29 -24.35
N LYS A 75 9.51 -16.32 -23.15
CA LYS A 75 9.63 -15.17 -22.23
C LYS A 75 10.23 -13.90 -22.88
N TRP A 76 11.20 -14.04 -23.77
CA TRP A 76 11.82 -12.89 -24.44
C TRP A 76 10.95 -12.30 -25.55
N ALA A 77 10.15 -13.13 -26.24
CA ALA A 77 9.13 -12.62 -27.16
C ALA A 77 8.00 -11.91 -26.39
N PHE A 78 7.63 -12.44 -25.22
CA PHE A 78 6.67 -11.79 -24.31
C PHE A 78 7.20 -10.44 -23.80
N PHE A 79 8.49 -10.35 -23.45
CA PHE A 79 9.16 -9.09 -23.14
C PHE A 79 9.11 -8.11 -24.32
N ALA A 80 9.57 -8.54 -25.50
CA ALA A 80 9.63 -7.67 -26.68
C ALA A 80 8.24 -7.13 -27.08
N ALA A 81 7.20 -7.96 -27.04
CA ALA A 81 5.84 -7.53 -27.34
C ALA A 81 5.35 -6.44 -26.37
N TRP A 82 5.59 -6.63 -25.07
CA TRP A 82 5.19 -5.64 -24.07
C TRP A 82 6.10 -4.41 -24.05
N LEU A 83 7.37 -4.53 -24.41
CA LEU A 83 8.27 -3.39 -24.60
C LEU A 83 7.74 -2.48 -25.71
N VAL A 84 7.30 -3.05 -26.84
CA VAL A 84 6.68 -2.31 -27.94
C VAL A 84 5.36 -1.67 -27.48
N ALA A 85 4.51 -2.42 -26.76
CA ALA A 85 3.26 -1.88 -26.24
C ALA A 85 3.49 -0.71 -25.25
N SER A 86 4.48 -0.83 -24.37
CA SER A 86 4.89 0.23 -23.43
C SER A 86 5.47 1.43 -24.17
N LEU A 87 6.24 1.23 -25.24
CA LEU A 87 6.77 2.31 -26.06
C LEU A 87 5.64 3.10 -26.75
N VAL A 88 4.66 2.39 -27.31
CA VAL A 88 3.47 3.01 -27.92
C VAL A 88 2.69 3.80 -26.87
N LEU A 89 2.45 3.22 -25.69
CA LEU A 89 1.78 3.90 -24.59
C LEU A 89 2.53 5.16 -24.14
N ALA A 90 3.83 5.06 -23.85
CA ALA A 90 4.65 6.18 -23.44
C ALA A 90 4.67 7.30 -24.49
N SER A 91 4.77 6.94 -25.77
CA SER A 91 4.74 7.90 -26.87
C SER A 91 3.38 8.60 -26.99
N ALA A 92 2.28 7.85 -26.83
CA ALA A 92 0.93 8.41 -26.84
C ALA A 92 0.70 9.37 -25.66
N LEU A 93 1.16 9.01 -24.46
CA LEU A 93 1.08 9.87 -23.28
C LEU A 93 1.92 11.13 -23.46
N GLN A 94 3.15 11.02 -23.97
CA GLN A 94 4.01 12.17 -24.26
C GLN A 94 3.40 13.10 -25.31
N TRP A 95 2.72 12.53 -26.30
CA TRP A 95 2.00 13.31 -27.31
C TRP A 95 0.82 14.07 -26.69
N LEU A 96 0.03 13.43 -25.82
CA LEU A 96 -1.07 14.07 -25.10
C LEU A 96 -0.59 15.19 -24.16
N GLN A 97 0.57 15.01 -23.53
CA GLN A 97 1.16 16.00 -22.64
C GLN A 97 1.48 17.34 -23.30
N LYS A 98 1.49 17.44 -24.64
CA LYS A 98 1.55 18.72 -25.36
C LYS A 98 0.46 19.69 -24.92
N TYR A 99 -0.69 19.17 -24.54
CA TYR A 99 -1.85 19.96 -24.16
C TYR A 99 -1.94 20.15 -22.65
N LEU A 100 -0.89 19.84 -21.90
CA LEU A 100 -0.84 19.99 -20.44
C LEU A 100 0.24 21.02 -20.06
N PRO A 101 0.22 21.56 -18.83
CA PRO A 101 1.25 22.48 -18.33
C PRO A 101 2.58 21.77 -18.02
N ARG A 102 3.08 20.97 -18.96
CA ARG A 102 4.34 20.21 -18.88
C ARG A 102 5.03 20.26 -20.24
N THR A 103 6.36 20.33 -20.26
CA THR A 103 7.14 20.25 -21.51
C THR A 103 7.34 18.80 -21.92
N PRO A 104 6.74 18.32 -23.02
CA PRO A 104 6.92 16.94 -23.44
C PRO A 104 8.27 16.73 -24.13
N ALA A 105 9.05 15.74 -23.68
CA ALA A 105 10.34 15.37 -24.26
C ALA A 105 10.42 13.92 -24.75
N LEU A 106 11.18 13.67 -25.83
CA LEU A 106 11.52 12.31 -26.27
C LEU A 106 12.35 11.55 -25.21
N SER A 107 13.20 12.27 -24.47
CA SER A 107 13.97 11.71 -23.36
C SER A 107 13.08 11.03 -22.30
N ASP A 108 11.88 11.55 -22.04
CA ASP A 108 10.95 10.95 -21.08
C ASP A 108 10.50 9.56 -21.53
N VAL A 109 10.25 9.38 -22.83
CA VAL A 109 9.90 8.07 -23.41
C VAL A 109 11.04 7.08 -23.20
N ILE A 110 12.30 7.50 -23.38
CA ILE A 110 13.48 6.66 -23.15
C ILE A 110 13.57 6.26 -21.67
N PHE A 111 13.37 7.20 -20.75
CA PHE A 111 13.41 6.92 -19.31
C PHE A 111 12.25 6.03 -18.84
N ASN A 112 11.06 6.21 -19.40
CA ASN A 112 9.93 5.29 -19.21
C ASN A 112 10.30 3.87 -19.67
N MET A 113 10.97 3.72 -20.81
CA MET A 113 11.40 2.41 -21.30
C MET A 113 12.51 1.79 -20.43
N ALA A 114 13.43 2.61 -19.91
CA ALA A 114 14.41 2.16 -18.93
C ALA A 114 13.72 1.67 -17.65
N GLY A 115 12.72 2.40 -17.15
CA GLY A 115 11.86 2.00 -16.04
C GLY A 115 11.20 0.64 -16.27
N TYR A 116 10.56 0.46 -17.42
CA TYR A 116 9.97 -0.82 -17.81
C TYR A 116 10.99 -1.96 -17.82
N ALA A 117 12.17 -1.77 -18.42
CA ALA A 117 13.19 -2.80 -18.51
C ALA A 117 13.78 -3.18 -17.14
N LEU A 118 14.08 -2.18 -16.30
CA LEU A 118 14.54 -2.37 -14.93
C LEU A 118 13.48 -3.10 -14.09
N GLY A 119 12.23 -2.66 -14.18
CA GLY A 119 11.10 -3.30 -13.55
C GLY A 119 10.99 -4.76 -13.97
N TRP A 120 11.05 -5.05 -15.26
CA TRP A 120 11.01 -6.42 -15.78
C TRP A 120 12.11 -7.30 -15.20
N ALA A 121 13.35 -6.84 -15.21
CA ALA A 121 14.47 -7.57 -14.63
C ALA A 121 14.25 -7.84 -13.13
N ALA A 122 13.77 -6.84 -12.38
CA ALA A 122 13.46 -6.97 -10.96
C ALA A 122 12.33 -7.99 -10.72
N GLY A 123 11.22 -7.91 -11.45
CA GLY A 123 10.10 -8.84 -11.31
C GLY A 123 10.46 -10.28 -11.71
N PHE A 124 11.25 -10.43 -12.77
CA PHE A 124 11.75 -11.71 -13.24
C PHE A 124 12.67 -12.37 -12.21
N THR A 125 13.65 -11.64 -11.69
CA THR A 125 14.59 -12.13 -10.68
C THR A 125 13.91 -12.40 -9.33
N ALA A 126 12.97 -11.54 -8.92
CA ALA A 126 12.16 -11.73 -7.73
C ALA A 126 11.35 -13.03 -7.81
N ARG A 127 10.69 -13.30 -8.94
CA ARG A 127 9.91 -14.54 -9.11
C ARG A 127 10.79 -15.78 -9.01
N TRP A 128 11.97 -15.74 -9.61
CA TRP A 128 12.93 -16.83 -9.54
C TRP A 128 13.39 -17.08 -8.09
N ARG A 129 13.79 -16.04 -7.36
CA ARG A 129 14.21 -16.14 -5.94
C ARG A 129 13.08 -16.62 -5.04
N VAL A 130 11.89 -16.05 -5.17
CA VAL A 130 10.71 -16.43 -4.37
C VAL A 130 10.32 -17.88 -4.66
N GLY A 131 10.35 -18.31 -5.92
CA GLY A 131 10.14 -19.71 -6.28
C GLY A 131 11.13 -20.65 -5.60
N HIS A 132 12.41 -20.31 -5.62
CA HIS A 132 13.46 -21.09 -4.96
C HIS A 132 13.26 -21.18 -3.44
N LEU A 133 12.93 -20.06 -2.77
CA LEU A 133 12.66 -20.02 -1.34
C LEU A 133 11.41 -20.82 -0.94
N LEU A 134 10.32 -20.73 -1.73
CA LEU A 134 9.09 -21.50 -1.51
C LEU A 134 9.32 -23.01 -1.68
N HIS A 135 10.16 -23.42 -2.63
CA HIS A 135 10.55 -24.82 -2.79
C HIS A 135 11.37 -25.33 -1.60
N ARG A 136 12.24 -24.50 -1.03
CA ARG A 136 13.06 -24.83 0.13
C ARG A 136 12.26 -24.90 1.43
N HIS A 137 11.21 -24.08 1.56
CA HIS A 137 10.39 -24.01 2.77
C HIS A 137 8.90 -24.16 2.43
N GLN A 138 8.44 -25.41 2.31
CA GLN A 138 7.07 -25.74 1.91
C GLN A 138 5.99 -25.07 2.77
N GLY A 139 6.24 -24.83 4.06
CA GLY A 139 5.28 -24.15 4.94
C GLY A 139 4.94 -22.72 4.51
N TRP A 140 5.82 -22.03 3.78
CA TRP A 140 5.54 -20.69 3.25
C TRP A 140 4.63 -20.71 2.02
N ALA A 141 4.49 -21.85 1.34
CA ALA A 141 3.49 -21.99 0.29
C ALA A 141 2.06 -21.89 0.85
N ASP A 142 1.88 -22.33 2.10
CA ASP A 142 0.63 -22.29 2.86
C ASP A 142 0.50 -21.03 3.73
N ALA A 143 1.39 -20.04 3.59
CA ALA A 143 1.28 -18.76 4.28
C ALA A 143 0.21 -17.87 3.64
N ASP A 144 -0.61 -17.19 4.44
CA ASP A 144 -1.65 -16.31 3.91
C ASP A 144 -1.01 -15.05 3.30
N ARG A 145 -1.17 -14.89 1.98
CA ARG A 145 -0.52 -13.82 1.23
C ARG A 145 -1.07 -12.44 1.55
N PHE A 146 -2.35 -12.33 1.92
CA PHE A 146 -2.93 -11.05 2.28
C PHE A 146 -2.38 -10.55 3.62
N THR A 147 -2.04 -11.45 4.54
CA THR A 147 -1.38 -11.04 5.78
C THR A 147 0.01 -10.43 5.56
N LEU A 148 0.73 -10.84 4.50
CA LEU A 148 1.98 -10.16 4.12
C LEU A 148 1.73 -8.72 3.67
N VAL A 149 0.63 -8.48 2.94
CA VAL A 149 0.21 -7.13 2.53
C VAL A 149 -0.10 -6.28 3.77
N LEU A 150 -0.86 -6.81 4.74
CA LEU A 150 -1.15 -6.08 5.97
C LEU A 150 0.10 -5.79 6.80
N VAL A 151 1.04 -6.74 6.91
CA VAL A 151 2.32 -6.50 7.61
C VAL A 151 3.14 -5.43 6.89
N ALA A 152 3.21 -5.47 5.57
CA ALA A 152 3.92 -4.46 4.78
C ALA A 152 3.28 -3.08 4.94
N LEU A 153 1.95 -2.98 4.85
CA LEU A 153 1.20 -1.74 5.06
C LEU A 153 1.41 -1.20 6.48
N TRP A 154 1.43 -2.06 7.50
CA TRP A 154 1.75 -1.65 8.87
C TRP A 154 3.15 -1.07 8.99
N TRP A 155 4.15 -1.73 8.40
CA TRP A 155 5.53 -1.24 8.42
C TRP A 155 5.68 0.07 7.65
N VAL A 156 5.02 0.23 6.50
CA VAL A 156 5.03 1.50 5.76
C VAL A 156 4.34 2.60 6.57
N ALA A 157 3.16 2.33 7.14
CA ALA A 157 2.44 3.30 7.96
C ALA A 157 3.26 3.73 9.20
N GLU A 158 4.04 2.82 9.79
CA GLU A 158 4.84 3.12 10.97
C GLU A 158 6.22 3.70 10.66
N LEU A 159 6.89 3.22 9.61
CA LEU A 159 8.34 3.40 9.45
C LEU A 159 8.73 4.01 8.10
N TYR A 160 7.80 4.42 7.23
CA TYR A 160 8.18 5.11 5.99
C TYR A 160 9.02 6.36 6.30
N PRO A 161 10.16 6.59 5.62
CA PRO A 161 10.60 6.01 4.33
C PRO A 161 11.35 4.68 4.37
N LEU A 162 11.43 4.01 5.53
CA LEU A 162 12.18 2.76 5.75
C LEU A 162 13.70 2.90 5.53
N ILE A 163 14.21 4.13 5.62
CA ILE A 163 15.63 4.45 5.47
C ILE A 163 16.24 4.60 6.86
N PRO A 164 17.10 3.67 7.31
CA PRO A 164 17.82 3.83 8.55
C PRO A 164 18.81 5.00 8.43
N THR A 165 18.88 5.84 9.46
CA THR A 165 19.86 6.90 9.57
C THR A 165 21.12 6.38 10.26
N LEU A 166 22.28 6.70 9.70
CA LEU A 166 23.58 6.49 10.35
C LEU A 166 24.04 7.72 11.13
N ASP A 167 23.30 8.83 11.02
CA ASP A 167 23.61 10.05 11.74
C ASP A 167 23.15 9.94 13.20
N VAL A 168 24.13 9.91 14.09
CA VAL A 168 23.94 9.89 15.54
C VAL A 168 23.12 11.09 16.00
N SER A 169 23.20 12.23 15.33
CA SER A 169 22.44 13.43 15.69
C SER A 169 20.94 13.23 15.46
N SER A 170 20.56 12.62 14.33
CA SER A 170 19.18 12.25 14.02
C SER A 170 18.63 11.20 14.99
N VAL A 171 19.41 10.16 15.31
CA VAL A 171 19.00 9.17 16.33
C VAL A 171 18.83 9.84 17.69
N ALA A 172 19.77 10.69 18.10
CA ALA A 172 19.68 11.42 19.34
C ALA A 172 18.40 12.26 19.37
N GLN A 173 18.09 13.00 18.30
CA GLN A 173 16.85 13.80 18.20
C GLN A 173 15.59 12.94 18.32
N ASN A 174 15.55 11.76 17.69
CA ASN A 174 14.45 10.82 17.82
C ASN A 174 14.27 10.37 19.28
N VAL A 175 15.37 10.13 20.00
CA VAL A 175 15.34 9.81 21.44
C VAL A 175 14.90 11.01 22.28
N LYS A 176 15.38 12.22 21.97
CA LYS A 176 14.98 13.45 22.67
C LYS A 176 13.47 13.71 22.57
N SER A 177 12.85 13.28 21.47
CA SER A 177 11.40 13.43 21.28
C SER A 177 10.57 12.83 22.41
N LEU A 178 11.09 11.83 23.15
CA LEU A 178 10.38 11.17 24.26
C LEU A 178 9.98 12.10 25.39
N TRP A 179 10.76 13.16 25.60
CA TRP A 179 10.55 14.13 26.67
C TRP A 179 10.36 15.56 26.16
N GLN A 180 10.68 15.83 24.88
CA GLN A 180 10.41 17.12 24.25
C GLN A 180 8.97 17.27 23.73
N GLN A 181 8.29 16.15 23.47
CA GLN A 181 6.90 16.19 23.03
C GLN A 181 5.95 15.98 24.21
N ASP A 182 4.77 16.58 24.11
CA ASP A 182 3.70 16.38 25.08
C ASP A 182 3.35 14.89 25.22
N LEU A 183 3.28 14.45 26.48
CA LEU A 183 2.86 13.09 26.82
C LEU A 183 1.42 12.82 26.37
N TRP A 184 0.54 13.81 26.51
CA TRP A 184 -0.88 13.68 26.27
C TRP A 184 -1.26 13.97 24.81
N GLN A 185 -1.00 12.99 23.94
CA GLN A 185 -1.46 13.00 22.54
C GLN A 185 -2.38 11.80 22.29
N PRO A 186 -3.62 11.81 22.82
CA PRO A 186 -4.49 10.63 22.87
C PRO A 186 -4.81 10.06 21.49
N ARG A 187 -5.12 10.91 20.50
CA ARG A 187 -5.32 10.46 19.11
C ARG A 187 -4.12 9.66 18.62
N ARG A 188 -2.92 10.22 18.77
CA ARG A 188 -1.69 9.63 18.26
C ARG A 188 -1.42 8.30 18.94
N MET A 189 -1.50 8.27 20.27
CA MET A 189 -1.35 7.04 21.06
C MET A 189 -2.34 5.96 20.62
N LEU A 190 -3.64 6.27 20.56
CA LEU A 190 -4.69 5.32 20.17
C LEU A 190 -4.55 4.83 18.72
N THR A 191 -4.10 5.69 17.80
CA THR A 191 -3.84 5.31 16.40
C THR A 191 -2.72 4.27 16.33
N HIS A 192 -1.65 4.44 17.11
CA HIS A 192 -0.55 3.46 17.20
C HIS A 192 -0.96 2.18 17.95
N VAL A 193 -1.84 2.25 18.96
CA VAL A 193 -2.46 1.04 19.56
C VAL A 193 -3.16 0.23 18.48
N GLY A 194 -4.01 0.89 17.69
CA GLY A 194 -4.77 0.29 16.61
C GLY A 194 -3.90 -0.38 15.55
N MET A 195 -2.96 0.38 14.99
CA MET A 195 -2.01 -0.14 14.00
C MET A 195 -1.20 -1.34 14.52
N ALA A 196 -0.71 -1.27 15.77
CA ALA A 196 0.01 -2.37 16.38
C ALA A 196 -0.87 -3.62 16.55
N VAL A 197 -2.12 -3.49 17.01
CA VAL A 197 -3.03 -4.64 17.12
C VAL A 197 -3.29 -5.29 15.76
N ILE A 198 -3.56 -4.49 14.73
CA ILE A 198 -3.80 -4.99 13.37
C ILE A 198 -2.56 -5.71 12.84
N GLY A 199 -1.41 -5.07 12.94
CA GLY A 199 -0.13 -5.59 12.47
C GLY A 199 0.28 -6.88 13.17
N LEU A 200 0.16 -6.93 14.50
CA LEU A 200 0.49 -8.12 15.29
C LEU A 200 -0.51 -9.26 15.04
N SER A 201 -1.80 -8.96 14.84
CA SER A 201 -2.78 -9.95 14.39
C SER A 201 -2.40 -10.55 13.04
N ALA A 202 -1.92 -9.73 12.10
CA ALA A 202 -1.44 -10.19 10.80
C ALA A 202 -0.16 -11.04 10.93
N VAL A 203 0.85 -10.61 11.71
CA VAL A 203 2.09 -11.39 11.96
C VAL A 203 1.79 -12.74 12.60
N ALA A 204 0.97 -12.76 13.64
CA ALA A 204 0.63 -13.98 14.36
C ALA A 204 -0.17 -14.94 13.49
N HIS A 205 -1.10 -14.42 12.67
CA HIS A 205 -1.81 -15.23 11.71
C HIS A 205 -0.89 -15.77 10.61
N LEU A 206 0.02 -14.95 10.08
CA LEU A 206 0.99 -15.37 9.08
C LEU A 206 1.82 -16.55 9.62
N ALA A 207 2.34 -16.45 10.85
CA ALA A 207 3.07 -17.51 11.50
C ALA A 207 2.23 -18.80 11.66
N ARG A 208 0.96 -18.69 12.07
CA ARG A 208 0.04 -19.84 12.16
C ARG A 208 -0.22 -20.49 10.81
N SER A 209 -0.45 -19.69 9.78
CA SER A 209 -0.70 -20.19 8.42
C SER A 209 0.53 -20.85 7.81
N ALA A 210 1.73 -20.41 8.19
CA ALA A 210 3.00 -20.99 7.75
C ALA A 210 3.45 -22.21 8.58
N HIS A 211 2.55 -22.84 9.35
CA HIS A 211 2.83 -23.97 10.27
C HIS A 211 3.85 -23.65 11.38
N LEU A 212 4.01 -22.37 11.72
CA LEU A 212 4.90 -21.87 12.79
C LEU A 212 4.09 -21.31 13.97
N ALA A 213 2.95 -21.95 14.30
CA ALA A 213 2.03 -21.48 15.34
C ALA A 213 2.72 -21.30 16.71
N HIS A 214 3.67 -22.18 17.06
CA HIS A 214 4.46 -22.08 18.29
C HIS A 214 5.31 -20.79 18.37
N ARG A 215 5.66 -20.19 17.22
CA ARG A 215 6.42 -18.94 17.14
C ARG A 215 5.55 -17.71 17.03
N ALA A 216 4.23 -17.82 16.93
CA ALA A 216 3.36 -16.67 16.67
C ALA A 216 3.57 -15.51 17.67
N ARG A 217 3.69 -15.83 18.96
CA ARG A 217 3.96 -14.85 20.02
C ARG A 217 5.37 -14.27 19.96
N THR A 218 6.38 -15.11 19.70
CA THR A 218 7.77 -14.67 19.55
C THR A 218 7.93 -13.77 18.34
N SER A 219 7.34 -14.13 17.19
CA SER A 219 7.33 -13.31 15.98
C SER A 219 6.64 -11.98 16.20
N ALA A 220 5.51 -11.97 16.93
CA ALA A 220 4.83 -10.74 17.31
C ALA A 220 5.70 -9.85 18.20
N LEU A 221 6.37 -10.41 19.21
CA LEU A 221 7.30 -9.68 20.07
C LEU A 221 8.47 -9.09 19.27
N VAL A 222 9.09 -9.89 18.39
CA VAL A 222 10.17 -9.44 17.51
C VAL A 222 9.68 -8.31 16.59
N ALA A 223 8.47 -8.41 16.04
CA ALA A 223 7.88 -7.36 15.22
C ALA A 223 7.64 -6.07 16.03
N THR A 224 7.13 -6.16 17.26
CA THR A 224 6.97 -5.00 18.15
C THR A 224 8.32 -4.32 18.42
N VAL A 225 9.35 -5.09 18.79
CA VAL A 225 10.70 -4.57 19.05
C VAL A 225 11.29 -3.95 17.79
N ALA A 226 11.12 -4.59 16.63
CA ALA A 226 11.61 -4.07 15.35
C ALA A 226 10.94 -2.74 14.98
N VAL A 227 9.62 -2.62 15.15
CA VAL A 227 8.90 -1.37 14.90
C VAL A 227 9.33 -0.28 15.87
N LEU A 228 9.45 -0.59 17.17
CA LEU A 228 9.95 0.36 18.17
C LEU A 228 11.37 0.82 17.85
N ALA A 229 12.30 -0.10 17.57
CA ALA A 229 13.66 0.25 17.17
C ALA A 229 13.67 1.09 15.89
N GLY A 230 12.85 0.73 14.92
CA GLY A 230 12.66 1.48 13.68
C GLY A 230 12.22 2.92 13.93
N LYS A 231 11.35 3.19 14.91
CA LYS A 231 10.95 4.56 15.28
C LYS A 231 12.11 5.46 15.73
N PHE A 232 13.21 4.88 16.20
CA PHE A 232 14.39 5.64 16.63
C PHE A 232 15.51 5.67 15.61
N VAL A 233 15.59 4.66 14.74
CA VAL A 233 16.69 4.52 13.77
C VAL A 233 16.29 4.99 12.37
N VAL A 234 15.01 5.11 12.04
CA VAL A 234 14.59 5.64 10.74
C VAL A 234 14.67 7.16 10.73
N VAL A 235 15.13 7.72 9.60
CA VAL A 235 15.24 9.17 9.38
C VAL A 235 13.88 9.87 9.46
N GLY A 236 13.85 11.09 10.00
CA GLY A 236 12.66 11.93 10.03
C GLY A 236 11.53 11.42 10.92
N GLN A 237 11.84 10.50 11.85
CA GLN A 237 10.91 10.08 12.88
C GLN A 237 10.91 11.08 14.04
N SER A 238 9.87 11.04 14.86
CA SER A 238 9.84 11.78 16.13
C SER A 238 8.80 11.15 17.03
N PRO A 239 9.05 9.92 17.54
CA PRO A 239 8.01 9.10 18.15
C PRO A 239 7.33 9.80 19.33
N GLY A 240 8.09 10.41 20.24
CA GLY A 240 7.52 10.87 21.50
C GLY A 240 6.95 9.73 22.35
N MET A 241 6.59 10.03 23.58
CA MET A 241 6.12 9.00 24.51
C MET A 241 4.77 8.40 24.09
N ALA A 242 3.88 9.21 23.51
CA ALA A 242 2.57 8.75 23.05
C ALA A 242 2.66 7.59 22.04
N VAL A 243 3.64 7.61 21.14
CA VAL A 243 3.84 6.52 20.16
C VAL A 243 4.40 5.28 20.82
N VAL A 244 5.37 5.43 21.73
CA VAL A 244 5.95 4.29 22.47
C VAL A 244 4.89 3.60 23.33
N LEU A 245 4.11 4.38 24.09
CA LEU A 245 2.98 3.87 24.87
C LEU A 245 1.90 3.28 23.98
N GLY A 246 1.64 3.87 22.81
CA GLY A 246 0.69 3.34 21.84
C GLY A 246 1.08 1.96 21.32
N ILE A 247 2.34 1.79 20.88
CA ILE A 247 2.84 0.50 20.40
C ILE A 247 2.90 -0.53 21.54
N GLY A 248 3.37 -0.14 22.72
CA GLY A 248 3.40 -1.02 23.90
C GLY A 248 2.01 -1.45 24.36
N GLY A 249 1.07 -0.49 24.43
CA GLY A 249 -0.34 -0.75 24.74
C GLY A 249 -1.01 -1.62 23.68
N GLY A 250 -0.71 -1.41 22.41
CA GLY A 250 -1.16 -2.27 21.31
C GLY A 250 -0.66 -3.70 21.41
N TRP A 251 0.60 -3.91 21.83
CA TRP A 251 1.12 -5.26 22.11
C TRP A 251 0.39 -5.95 23.27
N LEU A 252 0.14 -5.25 24.36
CA LEU A 252 -0.61 -5.77 25.51
C LEU A 252 -2.05 -6.12 25.12
N LEU A 253 -2.73 -5.21 24.42
CA LEU A 253 -4.09 -5.40 23.94
C LEU A 253 -4.17 -6.57 22.96
N TRP A 254 -3.27 -6.63 21.99
CA TRP A 254 -3.18 -7.75 21.05
C TRP A 254 -2.97 -9.09 21.78
N ARG A 255 -2.04 -9.15 22.74
CA ARG A 255 -1.77 -10.38 23.51
C ARG A 255 -3.01 -10.85 24.27
N TRP A 256 -3.80 -9.94 24.80
CA TRP A 256 -5.08 -10.25 25.43
C TRP A 256 -6.11 -10.76 24.41
N LEU A 257 -6.28 -10.09 23.28
CA LEU A 257 -7.20 -10.52 22.21
C LEU A 257 -6.78 -11.85 21.55
N ASP A 258 -5.48 -12.15 21.51
CA ASP A 258 -4.96 -13.37 20.91
C ASP A 258 -5.24 -14.62 21.77
N SER A 259 -5.62 -14.46 23.04
CA SER A 259 -6.07 -15.55 23.91
C SER A 259 -7.54 -15.92 23.69
N TRP A 260 -8.30 -15.08 22.98
CA TRP A 260 -9.73 -15.29 22.74
C TRP A 260 -9.97 -16.40 21.70
N ALA A 261 -11.19 -16.94 21.72
CA ALA A 261 -11.64 -17.88 20.71
C ALA A 261 -11.49 -17.28 19.28
N PRO A 262 -11.22 -18.11 18.25
CA PRO A 262 -10.89 -17.61 16.91
C PRO A 262 -11.89 -16.62 16.31
N GLY A 263 -13.20 -16.87 16.45
CA GLY A 263 -14.25 -15.97 15.94
C GLY A 263 -14.28 -14.62 16.67
N ALA A 264 -14.17 -14.64 17.99
CA ALA A 264 -14.10 -13.43 18.81
C ALA A 264 -12.84 -12.60 18.48
N ARG A 265 -11.70 -13.25 18.23
CA ARG A 265 -10.47 -12.58 17.80
C ARG A 265 -10.62 -11.87 16.45
N TRP A 266 -11.33 -12.49 15.49
CA TRP A 266 -11.63 -11.85 14.21
C TRP A 266 -12.52 -10.63 14.39
N GLY A 267 -13.61 -10.77 15.14
CA GLY A 267 -14.50 -9.67 15.48
C GLY A 267 -13.76 -8.51 16.17
N ALA A 268 -12.91 -8.82 17.16
CA ALA A 268 -12.11 -7.81 17.86
C ALA A 268 -11.14 -7.08 16.92
N THR A 269 -10.47 -7.79 16.01
CA THR A 269 -9.56 -7.17 15.03
C THR A 269 -10.33 -6.25 14.08
N ALA A 270 -11.52 -6.66 13.64
CA ALA A 270 -12.39 -5.83 12.80
C ALA A 270 -12.80 -4.54 13.53
N TRP A 271 -13.23 -4.66 14.78
CA TRP A 271 -13.65 -3.52 15.60
C TRP A 271 -12.50 -2.57 15.91
N VAL A 272 -11.31 -3.09 16.24
CA VAL A 272 -10.12 -2.25 16.43
C VAL A 272 -9.76 -1.52 15.15
N ALA A 273 -9.77 -2.20 13.99
CA ALA A 273 -9.49 -1.56 12.71
C ALA A 273 -10.51 -0.48 12.36
N LEU A 274 -11.80 -0.74 12.60
CA LEU A 274 -12.87 0.22 12.40
C LEU A 274 -12.74 1.44 13.32
N ALA A 275 -12.53 1.21 14.62
CA ALA A 275 -12.35 2.28 15.60
C ALA A 275 -11.12 3.14 15.27
N THR A 276 -10.03 2.51 14.85
CA THR A 276 -8.79 3.19 14.46
C THR A 276 -8.99 4.04 13.21
N TYR A 277 -9.68 3.52 12.19
CA TYR A 277 -10.02 4.25 10.98
C TYR A 277 -10.93 5.45 11.29
N LEU A 278 -12.00 5.25 12.05
CA LEU A 278 -12.95 6.32 12.40
C LEU A 278 -12.31 7.39 13.27
N LEU A 279 -11.44 6.99 14.21
CA LEU A 279 -10.67 7.92 15.03
C LEU A 279 -9.83 8.84 14.16
N ASP A 280 -9.14 8.31 13.14
CA ASP A 280 -8.38 9.16 12.24
C ASP A 280 -9.30 9.99 11.35
N ALA A 281 -10.24 9.35 10.67
CA ALA A 281 -11.07 9.95 9.63
C ALA A 281 -11.94 11.12 10.13
N ILE A 282 -12.37 11.09 11.39
CA ILE A 282 -13.31 12.08 11.94
C ILE A 282 -12.60 13.07 12.88
N TRP A 283 -11.31 12.87 13.16
CA TRP A 283 -10.55 13.81 13.99
C TRP A 283 -9.94 14.96 13.17
N PRO A 284 -9.94 16.20 13.68
CA PRO A 284 -10.49 16.65 14.99
C PRO A 284 -12.01 16.82 14.97
N TRP A 285 -12.66 16.71 16.12
CA TRP A 285 -14.10 17.00 16.28
C TRP A 285 -14.40 18.51 16.28
N ALA A 286 -13.86 19.22 15.29
CA ALA A 286 -14.06 20.65 15.07
C ALA A 286 -14.75 20.83 13.72
N TRP A 287 -16.00 21.29 13.74
CA TRP A 287 -16.84 21.39 12.56
C TRP A 287 -16.81 22.82 12.00
N ARG A 288 -16.73 22.96 10.68
CA ARG A 288 -16.88 24.24 9.96
C ARG A 288 -18.20 24.35 9.24
N THR A 289 -18.65 25.59 9.09
CA THR A 289 -19.77 26.00 8.25
C THR A 289 -19.36 27.26 7.47
N PRO A 290 -19.49 27.30 6.13
CA PRO A 290 -19.98 26.24 5.24
C PRO A 290 -18.99 25.05 5.10
N PRO A 291 -19.47 23.87 4.66
CA PRO A 291 -18.59 22.75 4.31
C PRO A 291 -17.72 23.12 3.11
N ALA A 292 -16.48 22.61 3.04
CA ALA A 292 -15.71 22.73 1.80
C ALA A 292 -16.19 21.76 0.73
N ASP A 293 -15.66 21.92 -0.46
CA ASP A 293 -15.93 21.06 -1.60
C ASP A 293 -15.25 19.70 -1.47
N MET A 294 -15.79 18.75 -2.22
CA MET A 294 -15.28 17.38 -2.34
C MET A 294 -14.41 17.29 -3.59
N GLU A 295 -13.19 16.79 -3.44
CA GLU A 295 -12.30 16.49 -4.56
C GLU A 295 -12.67 15.15 -5.18
N TRP A 296 -13.17 15.19 -6.41
CA TRP A 296 -13.54 13.99 -7.17
C TRP A 296 -12.36 13.36 -7.90
N ILE A 297 -11.22 14.06 -7.95
CA ILE A 297 -10.00 13.58 -8.58
C ILE A 297 -9.21 12.75 -7.55
N PRO A 298 -9.01 11.43 -7.77
CA PRO A 298 -8.30 10.59 -6.82
C PRO A 298 -6.85 11.02 -6.61
N PHE A 299 -6.34 10.93 -5.40
CA PHE A 299 -4.98 11.28 -4.99
C PHE A 299 -4.60 12.75 -5.24
N ALA A 300 -5.53 13.65 -5.56
CA ALA A 300 -5.23 15.06 -5.83
C ALA A 300 -4.49 15.72 -4.66
N SER A 301 -5.03 15.57 -3.44
CA SER A 301 -4.42 16.02 -2.18
C SER A 301 -3.10 15.30 -1.89
N SER A 302 -2.98 14.04 -2.28
CA SER A 302 -1.77 13.23 -2.05
C SER A 302 -0.62 13.64 -2.97
N LEU A 303 -0.94 14.08 -4.19
CA LEU A 303 0.01 14.59 -5.18
C LEU A 303 0.40 16.05 -4.89
N SER A 304 -0.45 16.82 -4.21
CA SER A 304 -0.15 18.21 -3.83
C SER A 304 0.56 18.34 -2.47
N THR A 305 0.62 17.27 -1.68
CA THR A 305 1.25 17.27 -0.35
C THR A 305 2.64 16.61 -0.39
N TRP A 306 3.36 16.68 0.73
CA TRP A 306 4.64 16.00 0.86
C TRP A 306 4.47 14.48 0.70
N VAL A 307 5.27 13.88 -0.19
CA VAL A 307 5.24 12.45 -0.53
C VAL A 307 5.27 11.55 0.70
N GLN A 308 6.06 11.92 1.72
CA GLN A 308 6.18 11.15 2.95
C GLN A 308 4.85 11.06 3.72
N SER A 309 4.15 12.17 3.90
CA SER A 309 2.84 12.19 4.59
C SER A 309 1.75 11.51 3.77
N ALA A 310 1.80 11.64 2.44
CA ALA A 310 0.84 10.98 1.56
C ALA A 310 0.96 9.45 1.65
N ILE A 311 2.18 8.91 1.57
CA ILE A 311 2.41 7.46 1.61
C ILE A 311 2.02 6.87 2.96
N THR A 312 2.39 7.51 4.08
CA THR A 312 2.03 7.02 5.42
C THR A 312 0.53 7.02 5.64
N ALA A 313 -0.18 8.09 5.24
CA ALA A 313 -1.63 8.19 5.35
C ALA A 313 -2.35 7.11 4.53
N ARG A 314 -1.97 6.93 3.26
CA ARG A 314 -2.61 5.92 2.39
C ARG A 314 -2.28 4.49 2.82
N ALA A 315 -1.06 4.24 3.30
CA ALA A 315 -0.71 2.94 3.87
C ALA A 315 -1.53 2.63 5.12
N PHE A 316 -1.74 3.62 5.99
CA PHE A 316 -2.59 3.50 7.18
C PHE A 316 -4.05 3.21 6.82
N GLU A 317 -4.64 3.93 5.87
CA GLU A 317 -6.01 3.69 5.42
C GLU A 317 -6.15 2.27 4.83
N CYS A 318 -5.24 1.87 3.93
CA CYS A 318 -5.24 0.52 3.38
C CYS A 318 -5.08 -0.55 4.47
N LEU A 319 -4.26 -0.29 5.51
CA LEU A 319 -4.10 -1.20 6.64
C LEU A 319 -5.43 -1.40 7.37
N CYS A 320 -6.11 -0.32 7.73
CA CYS A 320 -7.38 -0.38 8.45
C CYS A 320 -8.49 -1.02 7.59
N LEU A 321 -8.73 -0.51 6.38
CA LEU A 321 -9.78 -1.01 5.49
C LEU A 321 -9.52 -2.48 5.12
N GLY A 322 -8.26 -2.82 4.82
CA GLY A 322 -7.83 -4.19 4.56
C GLY A 322 -8.02 -5.11 5.75
N ALA A 323 -7.75 -4.64 6.97
CA ALA A 323 -7.94 -5.43 8.18
C ALA A 323 -9.41 -5.68 8.51
N ILE A 324 -10.30 -4.69 8.29
CA ILE A 324 -11.76 -4.88 8.44
C ILE A 324 -12.23 -5.96 7.46
N LEU A 325 -11.88 -5.83 6.17
CA LEU A 325 -12.22 -6.83 5.14
C LEU A 325 -11.71 -8.23 5.51
N TRP A 326 -10.43 -8.32 5.84
CA TRP A 326 -9.75 -9.57 6.12
C TRP A 326 -10.35 -10.32 7.31
N SER A 327 -10.59 -9.60 8.40
CA SER A 327 -11.12 -10.19 9.62
C SER A 327 -12.60 -10.56 9.50
N THR A 328 -13.43 -9.71 8.89
CA THR A 328 -14.87 -9.97 8.73
C THR A 328 -15.14 -11.12 7.75
N VAL A 329 -14.43 -11.18 6.62
CA VAL A 329 -14.59 -12.28 5.65
C VAL A 329 -14.19 -13.62 6.26
N ARG A 330 -13.16 -13.64 7.10
CA ARG A 330 -12.76 -14.85 7.84
C ARG A 330 -13.70 -15.21 8.99
N ASN A 331 -14.48 -14.25 9.45
CA ASN A 331 -15.58 -14.48 10.38
C ASN A 331 -16.89 -14.85 9.66
N GLY A 332 -16.82 -15.18 8.36
CA GLY A 332 -17.96 -15.71 7.58
C GLY A 332 -18.68 -14.69 6.69
N ALA A 333 -18.25 -13.43 6.66
CA ALA A 333 -18.89 -12.41 5.82
C ALA A 333 -18.56 -12.61 4.33
N LEU A 334 -19.51 -12.23 3.45
CA LEU A 334 -19.29 -12.24 2.00
C LEU A 334 -18.34 -11.12 1.59
N LEU A 335 -17.26 -11.46 0.88
CA LEU A 335 -16.24 -10.49 0.44
C LEU A 335 -16.83 -9.32 -0.37
N GLY A 336 -17.71 -9.61 -1.33
CA GLY A 336 -18.35 -8.58 -2.15
C GLY A 336 -19.20 -7.62 -1.31
N GLY A 337 -20.03 -8.17 -0.42
CA GLY A 337 -20.87 -7.37 0.50
C GLY A 337 -20.02 -6.48 1.41
N MET A 338 -18.98 -7.04 2.05
CA MET A 338 -18.10 -6.26 2.91
C MET A 338 -17.28 -5.20 2.16
N THR A 339 -16.87 -5.47 0.92
CA THR A 339 -16.19 -4.49 0.07
C THR A 339 -17.10 -3.29 -0.21
N ILE A 340 -18.36 -3.54 -0.54
CA ILE A 340 -19.35 -2.47 -0.75
C ILE A 340 -19.60 -1.72 0.57
N CYS A 341 -19.83 -2.42 1.68
CA CYS A 341 -20.06 -1.78 2.98
C CYS A 341 -18.90 -0.85 3.39
N ILE A 342 -17.65 -1.29 3.19
CA ILE A 342 -16.47 -0.50 3.55
C ILE A 342 -16.24 0.66 2.56
N ALA A 343 -16.56 0.48 1.27
CA ALA A 343 -16.54 1.57 0.30
C ALA A 343 -17.57 2.66 0.63
N VAL A 344 -18.78 2.26 1.05
CA VAL A 344 -19.83 3.18 1.52
C VAL A 344 -19.41 3.87 2.82
N LEU A 345 -18.81 3.14 3.76
CA LEU A 345 -18.24 3.72 4.98
C LEU A 345 -17.17 4.77 4.66
N ALA A 346 -16.24 4.44 3.77
CA ALA A 346 -15.19 5.35 3.34
C ALA A 346 -15.79 6.61 2.69
N PHE A 347 -16.77 6.45 1.82
CA PHE A 347 -17.48 7.57 1.20
C PHE A 347 -18.19 8.45 2.24
N ALA A 348 -18.87 7.84 3.21
CA ALA A 348 -19.52 8.57 4.29
C ALA A 348 -18.51 9.39 5.12
N CYS A 349 -17.36 8.79 5.46
CA CYS A 349 -16.28 9.50 6.16
C CYS A 349 -15.74 10.68 5.34
N GLU A 350 -15.43 10.48 4.07
CA GLU A 350 -14.96 11.54 3.17
C GLU A 350 -16.00 12.66 3.05
N TRP A 351 -17.27 12.30 2.90
CA TRP A 351 -18.35 13.27 2.86
C TRP A 351 -18.45 14.08 4.16
N THR A 352 -18.28 13.42 5.32
CA THR A 352 -18.23 14.09 6.63
C THR A 352 -17.00 15.00 6.77
N GLN A 353 -15.85 14.61 6.21
CA GLN A 353 -14.61 15.40 6.27
C GLN A 353 -14.72 16.77 5.59
N ARG A 354 -15.70 16.99 4.71
CA ARG A 354 -16.02 18.33 4.16
C ARG A 354 -16.25 19.37 5.26
N TYR A 355 -16.77 18.94 6.41
CA TYR A 355 -17.02 19.78 7.56
C TYR A 355 -15.83 19.88 8.52
N LEU A 356 -14.68 19.27 8.24
CA LEU A 356 -13.49 19.33 9.10
C LEU A 356 -12.45 20.29 8.48
N PRO A 357 -12.01 21.36 9.19
CA PRO A 357 -11.13 22.39 8.62
C PRO A 357 -9.79 21.90 8.10
N THR A 358 -9.23 20.87 8.72
CA THR A 358 -7.88 20.33 8.45
C THR A 358 -7.87 19.12 7.54
N ARG A 359 -9.03 18.75 6.98
CA ARG A 359 -9.20 17.60 6.08
C ARG A 359 -9.65 18.07 4.70
N THR A 360 -9.12 17.38 3.69
CA THR A 360 -9.54 17.48 2.29
C THR A 360 -10.35 16.25 1.96
N ALA A 361 -11.65 16.43 1.76
CA ALA A 361 -12.55 15.35 1.37
C ALA A 361 -12.23 14.93 -0.06
N GLU A 362 -11.91 13.66 -0.29
CA GLU A 362 -11.45 13.14 -1.58
C GLU A 362 -11.92 11.70 -1.83
N ILE A 363 -12.28 11.36 -3.08
CA ILE A 363 -12.86 10.05 -3.39
C ILE A 363 -11.89 8.85 -3.17
N THR A 364 -10.61 9.12 -2.94
CA THR A 364 -9.53 8.13 -2.85
C THR A 364 -9.79 7.00 -1.87
N SER A 365 -10.29 7.30 -0.66
CA SER A 365 -10.52 6.27 0.35
C SER A 365 -11.52 5.20 -0.12
N VAL A 366 -12.47 5.57 -0.98
CA VAL A 366 -13.43 4.64 -1.60
C VAL A 366 -12.72 3.70 -2.58
N LEU A 367 -11.83 4.25 -3.41
CA LEU A 367 -11.04 3.46 -4.36
C LEU A 367 -10.07 2.53 -3.64
N LEU A 368 -9.46 2.99 -2.54
CA LEU A 368 -8.61 2.15 -1.69
C LEU A 368 -9.41 1.01 -1.06
N ALA A 369 -10.62 1.26 -0.55
CA ALA A 369 -11.50 0.21 -0.03
C ALA A 369 -11.80 -0.89 -1.08
N ILE A 370 -12.17 -0.47 -2.30
CA ILE A 370 -12.43 -1.40 -3.42
C ILE A 370 -11.16 -2.16 -3.80
N GLY A 371 -10.02 -1.45 -3.89
CA GLY A 371 -8.72 -2.03 -4.19
C GLY A 371 -8.29 -3.09 -3.17
N MET A 372 -8.51 -2.85 -1.88
CA MET A 372 -8.24 -3.82 -0.82
C MET A 372 -9.14 -5.05 -0.92
N GLY A 373 -10.42 -4.87 -1.28
CA GLY A 373 -11.35 -5.98 -1.54
C GLY A 373 -10.88 -6.87 -2.69
N TRP A 374 -10.43 -6.26 -3.79
CA TRP A 374 -9.83 -6.98 -4.92
C TRP A 374 -8.52 -7.67 -4.53
N LEU A 375 -7.63 -7.00 -3.79
CA LEU A 375 -6.37 -7.60 -3.32
C LEU A 375 -6.61 -8.82 -2.42
N LEU A 376 -7.62 -8.77 -1.56
CA LEU A 376 -8.01 -9.91 -0.73
C LEU A 376 -8.55 -11.07 -1.59
N SER A 377 -9.38 -10.78 -2.59
CA SER A 377 -9.85 -11.78 -3.56
C SER A 377 -8.69 -12.45 -4.32
N ALA A 378 -7.75 -11.65 -4.84
CA ALA A 378 -6.60 -12.12 -5.58
C ALA A 378 -5.65 -12.97 -4.72
N SER A 379 -5.56 -12.66 -3.42
CA SER A 379 -4.71 -13.36 -2.46
C SER A 379 -5.32 -14.69 -1.98
N THR A 380 -6.65 -14.78 -1.92
CA THR A 380 -7.39 -15.96 -1.42
C THR A 380 -7.69 -17.01 -2.51
N THR A 381 -7.93 -16.57 -3.74
CA THR A 381 -8.27 -17.47 -4.88
C THR A 381 -7.17 -18.50 -5.17
N ALA A 382 -5.92 -18.25 -4.76
CA ALA A 382 -4.80 -19.18 -4.93
C ALA A 382 -4.90 -20.50 -4.13
N ARG A 383 -6.00 -20.75 -3.39
CA ARG A 383 -6.15 -21.89 -2.47
C ARG A 383 -7.42 -22.73 -2.65
N ARG A 384 -8.11 -22.74 -3.79
CA ARG A 384 -9.16 -23.75 -3.97
C ARG A 384 -8.53 -25.16 -3.90
N PRO A 385 -8.92 -26.02 -2.94
CA PRO A 385 -8.45 -27.39 -2.93
C PRO A 385 -9.00 -28.08 -4.18
N ARG A 386 -8.18 -28.93 -4.80
CA ARG A 386 -8.67 -29.96 -5.72
C ARG A 386 -9.80 -30.69 -5.00
N LYS A 387 -11.02 -30.63 -5.52
CA LYS A 387 -12.05 -31.62 -5.15
C LYS A 387 -11.42 -32.98 -5.49
N VAL A 388 -10.98 -33.70 -4.47
CA VAL A 388 -10.75 -35.14 -4.59
C VAL A 388 -12.14 -35.70 -4.79
N GLY A 389 -12.39 -36.22 -6.00
CA GLY A 389 -13.67 -36.82 -6.35
C GLY A 389 -14.00 -37.93 -5.37
N ALA A 390 -15.26 -37.95 -4.93
CA ALA A 390 -15.92 -39.16 -4.49
C ALA A 390 -16.18 -40.04 -5.72
#